data_AF-A0A2I1CMG6-F1
#
_entry.id   AF-A0A2I1CMG6-F1
#
_cell.length_a   1.000
_cell.length_b   1.000
_cell.length_c   1.000
_cell.angle_alpha   90.00
_cell.angle_beta   90.00
_cell.angle_gamma   90.00
#
_symmetry.space_group_name_H-M   'P 1'
#
loop_
_entity.id
_entity.type
_entity.pdbx_description
1 polymer ?
#
loop_
_entity_poly.entity_id
_entity_poly.type
_entity_poly.pdbx_seq_one_letter_code
_entity_poly.pdbx_strand_id
1 'polypeptide(L)' 'MSAQNSGRQSPPPETQSGAQQQDPPRRERPSPSFVATRSIRSLESNPKHPLEDIEAAKYSKVH' A
#
# COMPACT_ATOMS: atom_id res chain seq x y z
N MET A 1 21.58 -49.02 -4.68
CA MET A 1 22.55 -48.03 -4.15
C MET A 1 21.75 -46.96 -3.43
N SER A 2 21.89 -46.85 -2.10
CA SER A 2 21.28 -45.79 -1.29
C SER A 2 22.08 -44.48 -1.45
N ALA A 3 21.39 -43.35 -1.51
CA ALA A 3 22.04 -42.05 -1.66
C ALA A 3 22.90 -41.72 -0.43
N GLN A 4 24.18 -41.39 -0.64
CA GLN A 4 25.21 -41.20 0.40
C GLN A 4 24.99 -39.96 1.29
N ASN A 5 24.02 -39.10 0.98
CA ASN A 5 23.76 -37.88 1.72
C ASN A 5 22.30 -37.84 2.24
N SER A 6 21.89 -38.88 2.96
CA SER A 6 20.72 -38.82 3.84
C SER A 6 21.05 -37.94 5.05
N GLY A 7 21.09 -36.63 4.87
CA GLY A 7 21.75 -35.76 5.86
C GLY A 7 21.43 -34.29 5.77
N ARG A 8 20.20 -33.93 5.40
CA ARG A 8 19.67 -32.60 5.70
C ARG A 8 18.31 -32.78 6.36
N GLN A 9 18.33 -32.98 7.67
CA GLN A 9 17.13 -32.90 8.48
C GLN A 9 16.64 -31.45 8.43
N SER A 10 15.41 -31.23 7.98
CA SER A 10 14.81 -29.90 7.98
C SER A 10 14.74 -29.35 9.41
N PRO A 11 14.89 -28.03 9.61
CA PRO A 11 14.66 -27.44 10.92
C PRO A 11 13.24 -27.76 11.39
N PRO A 12 12.99 -27.81 12.71
CA PRO A 12 11.65 -28.00 13.24
C PRO A 12 10.71 -26.88 12.73
N PRO A 13 9.42 -27.18 12.51
CA PRO A 13 8.46 -26.16 12.09
C PRO A 13 8.33 -25.07 13.16
N GLU A 14 8.21 -23.81 12.73
CA GLU A 14 7.97 -22.68 13.62
C GLU A 14 6.53 -22.74 14.15
N THR A 15 6.35 -22.41 15.44
CA THR A 15 5.02 -22.26 16.05
C THR A 15 4.60 -20.80 16.00
N GLN A 16 3.54 -20.50 15.25
CA GLN A 16 2.93 -19.19 15.26
C GLN A 16 2.07 -19.05 16.52
N SER A 17 2.44 -18.16 17.44
CA SER A 17 1.56 -17.78 18.56
C SER A 17 0.32 -17.10 17.98
N GLY A 18 -0.85 -17.71 18.14
CA GLY A 18 -2.14 -17.19 17.65
C GLY A 18 -2.63 -15.93 18.37
N ALA A 19 -1.74 -15.10 18.91
CA ALA A 19 -2.08 -13.84 19.59
C ALA A 19 -2.99 -12.98 18.70
N GLN A 20 -2.70 -12.89 17.40
CA GLN A 20 -3.53 -12.18 16.44
C GLN A 20 -4.86 -12.88 16.08
N GLN A 21 -5.01 -14.18 16.39
CA GLN A 21 -6.26 -14.92 16.16
C GLN A 21 -7.22 -14.84 17.36
N GLN A 22 -6.71 -14.55 18.56
CA GLN A 22 -7.49 -14.42 19.78
C GLN A 22 -7.98 -12.99 20.03
N ASP A 23 -7.34 -12.01 19.38
CA ASP A 23 -7.76 -10.63 19.49
C ASP A 23 -9.11 -10.44 18.77
N PRO A 24 -10.17 -10.00 19.46
CA PRO A 24 -11.37 -9.58 18.77
C PRO A 24 -11.02 -8.41 17.82
N PRO A 25 -11.71 -8.29 16.68
CA PRO A 25 -11.50 -7.17 15.77
C PRO A 25 -11.57 -5.87 16.57
N ARG A 26 -10.56 -5.04 16.37
CA ARG A 26 -10.34 -3.79 17.10
C ARG A 26 -11.65 -3.00 17.15
N ARG A 27 -12.23 -2.86 18.36
CA ARG A 27 -13.46 -2.11 18.60
C ARG A 27 -13.38 -0.77 17.90
N GLU A 28 -14.38 -0.46 17.08
CA GLU A 28 -14.46 0.77 16.30
C GLU A 28 -14.16 1.97 17.21
N ARG A 29 -13.11 2.72 16.87
CA ARG A 29 -12.91 4.05 17.47
C ARG A 29 -14.07 4.92 16.97
N PRO A 30 -14.68 5.77 17.81
CA PRO A 30 -15.66 6.73 17.31
C PRO A 30 -15.04 7.49 16.15
N SER A 31 -15.76 7.52 15.02
CA SER A 31 -15.35 8.26 13.84
C SER A 31 -15.08 9.71 14.25
N PRO A 32 -13.93 10.31 13.88
CA PRO A 32 -13.79 11.74 14.05
C PRO A 32 -14.90 12.40 13.24
N SER A 33 -15.77 13.16 13.90
CA SER A 33 -16.75 14.01 13.23
C SER A 33 -15.97 14.94 12.30
N PHE A 34 -15.98 14.66 11.01
CA PHE A 34 -15.36 15.50 9.99
C PHE A 34 -16.19 16.77 9.87
N VAL A 35 -15.92 17.76 10.71
CA VAL A 35 -16.31 19.15 10.44
C VAL A 35 -15.52 19.60 9.21
N ALA A 36 -16.15 19.50 8.04
CA ALA A 36 -15.57 19.92 6.78
C ALA A 36 -15.64 21.45 6.63
N THR A 37 -14.87 22.18 7.41
CA THR A 37 -14.47 23.56 7.06
C THR A 37 -13.11 23.53 6.37
N ARG A 38 -13.01 22.76 5.28
CA ARG A 38 -11.86 22.85 4.38
C ARG A 38 -11.93 24.19 3.66
N SER A 39 -11.09 25.13 4.05
CA SER A 39 -10.80 26.34 3.27
C SER A 39 -10.29 25.89 1.89
N ILE A 40 -11.13 26.01 0.86
CA ILE A 40 -10.86 25.65 -0.54
C ILE A 40 -9.68 26.43 -1.16
N ARG A 41 -9.12 27.42 -0.46
CA ARG A 41 -8.00 28.26 -0.90
C ARG A 41 -6.67 27.53 -1.05
N SER A 42 -6.54 26.31 -0.53
CA SER A 42 -5.29 25.52 -0.59
C SER A 42 -5.49 24.15 -1.23
N LEU A 43 -6.56 23.97 -2.01
CA LEU A 43 -6.68 22.85 -2.94
C LEU A 43 -5.90 23.21 -4.22
N GLU A 44 -4.60 23.43 -4.07
CA GLU A 44 -3.73 23.46 -5.24
C GLU A 44 -3.77 22.06 -5.85
N SER A 45 -4.09 22.00 -7.14
CA SER A 45 -4.01 20.77 -7.91
C SER A 45 -2.63 20.14 -7.68
N ASN A 46 -2.57 18.81 -7.69
CA ASN A 46 -1.31 18.09 -7.66
C ASN A 46 -0.29 18.72 -8.64
N PRO A 47 1.02 18.68 -8.32
CA PRO A 47 2.06 19.16 -9.22
C PRO A 47 1.83 18.64 -10.64
N LYS A 48 1.96 19.52 -11.63
CA LYS A 48 1.74 19.19 -13.03
C LYS A 48 2.57 17.97 -13.43
N HIS A 49 1.94 16.96 -14.04
CA HIS A 49 2.65 15.78 -14.47
C HIS A 49 3.51 16.11 -15.71
N PRO A 50 4.78 15.68 -15.78
CA PRO A 50 5.68 16.05 -16.89
C PRO A 50 5.20 15.55 -18.27
N LEU A 51 4.38 14.50 -18.33
CA LEU A 51 3.80 14.02 -19.59
C LEU A 51 2.74 14.97 -20.18
N GLU A 52 2.08 15.80 -19.36
CA GLU A 52 1.04 16.71 -19.84
C GLU A 52 1.59 17.76 -20.80
N ASP A 53 2.78 18.30 -20.52
CA ASP A 53 3.46 19.25 -21.41
C ASP A 53 3.91 18.59 -22.72
N ILE A 54 4.38 17.34 -22.63
CA ILE A 54 4.81 16.56 -23.80
C ILE A 54 3.62 16.26 -24.72
N GLU A 55 2.47 15.93 -24.15
CA GLU A 55 1.24 15.69 -24.89
C GLU A 55 0.69 16.98 -25.52
N ALA A 56 0.60 18.07 -24.75
CA ALA A 56 0.16 19.36 -25.27
C ALA A 56 1.04 19.84 -26.45
N ALA A 57 2.36 19.64 -26.36
CA ALA A 57 3.29 19.97 -27.45
C ALA A 57 3.01 19.16 -28.73
N LYS A 58 2.65 17.87 -28.62
CA LYS A 58 2.34 17.01 -29.78
C LYS A 58 1.13 17.53 -30.57
N TYR A 59 0.10 18.01 -29.87
CA TYR A 59 -1.14 18.47 -30.49
C TYR A 59 -1.14 19.98 -30.82
N SER A 60 -0.19 20.75 -30.28
CA SER A 60 -0.07 22.20 -30.55
C SER A 60 0.31 22.54 -32.00
N LYS A 61 0.81 21.57 -32.76
CA LYS A 61 1.35 21.78 -34.12
C LYS A 61 0.42 21.31 -35.23
N VAL A 62 -0.88 21.23 -34.96
CA VAL A 62 -1.92 21.08 -35.99
C VAL A 62 -2.63 22.42 -36.16
N HIS A 63 -1.95 23.38 -36.79
CA HIS A 63 -2.52 24.54 -37.51
C HIS A 63 -1.58 24.84 -38.69
#